data_AF-A0A382FVP4-F1
#
_entry.id   AF-A0A382FVP4-F1
#
_cell.length_a   1.000
_cell.length_b   1.000
_cell.length_c   1.000
_cell.angle_alpha   90.00
_cell.angle_beta   90.00
_cell.angle_gamma   90.00
#
_symmetry.space_group_name_H-M   'P 1'
#
loop_
_entity.id
_entity.type
_entity.pdbx_description
1 polymer ?
#
loop_
_entity_poly.entity_id
_entity_poly.type
_entity_poly.pdbx_seq_one_letter_code
_entity_poly.pdbx_strand_id
1 'polypeptide(L)'
;EIIVYAGAIMVLFLFVIMLINVGKETAATALIQKAKALPFVLVVLFSFNIILLILWRSEGLHQPNTISSVGGITAIGEALFTKYLLPFEIASLLLLVALIGTVYLAKRRVS
;
A
#
# COMPACT_ATOMS: atom_id res chain seq x y z
N GLU A 1 10.36 8.06 0.03
CA GLU A 1 9.55 6.89 -0.38
C GLU A 1 10.35 5.84 -1.13
N ILE A 2 11.13 6.22 -2.15
CA ILE A 2 11.96 5.30 -2.96
C ILE A 2 12.78 4.33 -2.09
N ILE A 3 13.46 4.83 -1.05
CA ILE A 3 14.34 4.01 -0.18
C ILE A 3 13.57 2.86 0.49
N VAL A 4 12.37 3.10 1.00
CA VAL A 4 11.60 2.07 1.73
C VAL A 4 10.94 1.11 0.74
N TYR A 5 10.25 1.65 -0.26
CA TYR A 5 9.49 0.84 -1.21
C TYR A 5 10.41 0.03 -2.14
N ALA A 6 11.30 0.71 -2.86
CA ALA A 6 12.19 0.05 -3.79
C ALA A 6 13.31 -0.70 -3.06
N GLY A 7 13.82 -0.18 -1.94
CA GLY A 7 14.98 -0.75 -1.25
C GLY A 7 14.66 -1.97 -0.37
N ALA A 8 13.56 -1.94 0.39
CA ALA A 8 13.24 -3.03 1.33
C ALA A 8 12.13 -3.94 0.78
N ILE A 9 10.99 -3.37 0.42
CA ILE A 9 9.78 -4.15 0.08
C ILE A 9 9.97 -4.85 -1.27
N MET A 10 10.30 -4.10 -2.32
CA MET A 10 10.44 -4.64 -3.67
C MET A 10 11.54 -5.71 -3.74
N VAL A 11 12.71 -5.45 -3.14
CA VAL A 11 13.83 -6.41 -3.14
C VAL A 11 13.46 -7.71 -2.43
N LEU A 12 12.75 -7.65 -1.29
CA LEU A 12 12.26 -8.86 -0.61
C LEU A 12 11.31 -9.66 -1.52
N PHE A 13 10.35 -9.00 -2.17
CA PHE A 13 9.44 -9.66 -3.11
C PHE A 13 10.20 -10.31 -4.28
N LEU A 14 11.16 -9.59 -4.88
CA LEU A 14 11.99 -10.11 -5.96
C LEU A 14 12.79 -11.35 -5.53
N PHE A 15 13.32 -11.35 -4.30
CA PHE A 15 14.01 -12.51 -3.75
C PHE A 15 13.07 -13.71 -3.61
N VAL A 16 11.87 -13.49 -3.07
CA VAL A 16 10.85 -14.55 -2.90
C VAL A 16 10.42 -15.15 -4.23
N ILE A 17 10.09 -14.34 -5.24
CA ILE A 17 9.69 -14.85 -6.57
C ILE A 17 10.85 -15.52 -7.31
N MET A 18 12.10 -15.18 -6.99
CA MET A 18 13.28 -15.82 -7.58
C MET A 18 13.53 -17.20 -6.96
N LEU A 19 13.31 -17.33 -5.65
CA LEU A 19 13.43 -18.60 -4.94
C LEU A 19 12.29 -19.57 -5.24
N ILE A 20 11.08 -19.04 -5.45
CA ILE A 20 9.92 -19.83 -5.85
C ILE A 20 9.95 -19.98 -7.36
N ASN A 21 9.97 -21.21 -7.87
CA ASN A 21 9.72 -21.43 -9.30
C ASN A 21 8.25 -21.12 -9.59
N VAL A 22 7.96 -19.86 -9.96
CA VAL A 22 6.63 -19.44 -10.38
C VAL A 22 6.34 -20.10 -11.73
N GLY A 23 5.82 -21.33 -11.66
CA GLY A 23 5.40 -22.08 -12.82
C GLY A 23 4.40 -21.24 -13.61
N LYS A 24 4.59 -21.16 -14.92
CA LYS A 24 3.60 -20.56 -15.82
C LYS A 24 2.38 -21.47 -15.82
N GLU A 25 1.48 -21.28 -14.87
CA GLU A 25 0.14 -21.81 -14.98
C GLU A 25 -0.53 -21.09 -16.16
N THR A 26 -0.65 -21.79 -17.29
CA THR A 26 -1.72 -21.57 -18.28
C THR A 26 -3.06 -21.99 -17.65
N ALA A 27 -3.37 -21.47 -16.46
CA ALA A 27 -4.60 -21.77 -15.75
C ALA A 27 -5.69 -20.78 -16.19
N ALA A 28 -6.74 -21.34 -16.79
CA ALA A 28 -8.06 -20.73 -16.96
C ALA A 28 -8.22 -19.61 -18.01
N THR A 29 -7.58 -19.73 -19.17
CA THR A 29 -7.79 -18.78 -20.28
C THR A 29 -9.23 -18.72 -20.79
N ALA A 30 -10.04 -19.78 -20.66
CA ALA A 30 -11.39 -19.84 -21.25
C ALA A 30 -12.51 -19.24 -20.37
N LEU A 31 -12.47 -19.42 -19.04
CA LEU A 31 -13.49 -18.86 -18.11
C LEU A 31 -13.17 -17.43 -17.69
N ILE A 32 -11.88 -17.09 -17.54
CA ILE A 32 -11.44 -15.72 -17.17
C ILE A 32 -11.74 -14.72 -18.30
N GLN A 33 -11.70 -15.14 -19.57
CA GLN A 33 -12.00 -14.25 -20.71
C GLN A 33 -13.45 -13.74 -20.71
N LYS A 34 -14.43 -14.59 -20.35
CA LYS A 34 -15.83 -14.15 -20.22
C LYS A 34 -16.08 -13.36 -18.94
N ALA A 35 -15.34 -13.62 -17.87
CA ALA A 35 -15.42 -12.87 -16.62
C ALA A 35 -14.60 -11.56 -16.61
N LYS A 36 -13.78 -11.29 -17.63
CA LYS A 36 -12.89 -10.12 -17.71
C LYS A 36 -13.63 -8.80 -17.94
N ALA A 37 -14.84 -8.85 -18.50
CA ALA A 37 -15.65 -7.66 -18.74
C ALA A 37 -16.15 -7.05 -17.42
N LEU A 38 -16.51 -7.87 -16.43
CA LEU A 38 -17.03 -7.38 -15.15
C LEU A 38 -16.04 -6.52 -14.34
N PRO A 39 -14.77 -6.94 -14.09
CA PRO A 39 -13.80 -6.09 -13.39
C PRO A 39 -13.42 -4.87 -14.23
N PHE A 40 -13.38 -4.98 -15.56
CA PHE A 40 -13.11 -3.84 -16.43
C PHE A 40 -14.22 -2.78 -16.33
N VAL A 41 -15.48 -3.20 -16.40
CA VAL A 41 -16.64 -2.31 -16.23
C VAL A 41 -16.61 -1.67 -14.84
N LEU A 42 -16.33 -2.42 -13.78
CA LEU A 42 -16.23 -1.88 -12.41
C LEU A 42 -15.15 -0.80 -12.27
N VAL A 43 -13.95 -1.00 -12.82
CA VAL A 43 -12.87 0.00 -12.79
C VAL A 43 -13.26 1.26 -13.57
N VAL A 44 -13.91 1.09 -14.73
CA VAL A 44 -14.39 2.23 -15.54
C VAL A 44 -15.50 2.99 -14.81
N LEU A 45 -16.47 2.30 -14.22
CA LEU A 45 -17.56 2.92 -13.48
C LEU A 45 -17.06 3.66 -12.24
N PHE A 46 -16.08 3.08 -11.52
CA PHE A 46 -15.48 3.70 -10.34
C PHE A 46 -14.67 4.95 -10.71
N SER A 47 -13.82 4.86 -11.73
CA SER A 47 -13.04 6.01 -12.21
C SER A 47 -13.95 7.13 -12.75
N PHE A 48 -15.01 6.78 -13.49
CA PHE A 48 -15.99 7.75 -13.99
C PHE A 48 -16.76 8.44 -12.84
N ASN A 49 -17.16 7.70 -11.80
CA ASN A 49 -17.79 8.29 -10.62
C ASN A 49 -16.87 9.27 -9.89
N ILE A 50 -15.57 8.94 -9.73
CA ILE A 50 -14.59 9.84 -9.12
C ILE A 50 -14.47 11.14 -9.93
N ILE A 51 -14.37 11.04 -11.26
CA ILE A 51 -14.26 12.20 -12.14
C ILE A 51 -15.52 13.08 -12.04
N LEU A 52 -16.71 12.49 -12.10
CA LEU A 52 -17.98 13.23 -11.93
C LEU A 52 -18.08 13.90 -10.56
N LEU A 53 -17.67 13.23 -9.48
CA LEU A 53 -17.67 13.80 -8.14
C LEU A 53 -16.75 15.02 -8.05
N ILE A 54 -15.56 14.96 -8.67
CA ILE A 54 -14.63 16.09 -8.72
C ILE A 54 -15.22 17.25 -9.52
N LEU A 55 -15.81 16.97 -10.69
CA LEU A 55 -16.41 18.00 -11.56
C LEU A 55 -17.64 18.65 -10.92
N TRP A 56 -18.52 17.89 -10.25
CA TRP A 56 -19.66 18.46 -9.52
C TRP A 56 -19.25 19.27 -8.29
N ARG A 57 -18.14 18.91 -7.65
CA ARG A 57 -17.60 19.67 -6.51
C ARG A 57 -16.81 20.92 -6.94
N SER A 58 -16.56 21.09 -8.24
CA SER A 58 -15.74 22.16 -8.82
C SER A 58 -16.29 23.58 -8.59
N GLU A 59 -17.59 23.75 -8.32
CA GLU A 59 -18.18 25.06 -7.97
C GLU A 59 -17.73 25.55 -6.56
N GLY A 60 -17.05 24.70 -5.77
CA GLY A 60 -16.65 25.01 -4.39
C GLY A 60 -15.17 24.83 -4.06
N LEU A 61 -14.28 24.59 -5.03
CA LEU A 61 -12.86 24.32 -4.77
C LEU A 61 -11.99 25.59 -4.80
N HIS A 62 -12.35 26.60 -4.02
CA HIS A 62 -11.35 27.56 -3.55
C HIS A 62 -10.53 26.89 -2.44
N GLN A 63 -9.42 26.25 -2.82
CA GLN A 63 -8.40 25.88 -1.85
C GLN A 63 -7.76 27.16 -1.30
N PRO A 64 -7.71 27.36 0.02
CA PRO A 64 -6.76 28.30 0.58
C PRO A 64 -5.38 27.79 0.18
N ASN A 65 -4.68 28.59 -0.63
CA ASN A 65 -3.30 28.34 -1.01
C ASN A 65 -2.39 28.62 0.20
N THR A 66 -2.62 27.93 1.32
CA THR A 66 -1.66 27.89 2.42
C THR A 66 -0.64 26.84 2.02
N ILE A 67 0.36 27.29 1.26
CA ILE A 67 1.64 26.59 1.22
C ILE A 67 2.20 26.70 2.64
N SER A 68 1.71 25.83 3.52
CA SER A 68 2.27 25.66 4.85
C SER A 68 3.65 25.09 4.61
N SER A 69 4.67 25.92 4.81
CA SER A 69 6.09 25.57 4.79
C SER A 69 6.49 24.62 5.93
N VAL A 70 5.60 23.71 6.31
CA VAL A 70 5.76 22.70 7.36
C VAL A 70 5.95 21.35 6.69
N GLY A 71 6.97 21.25 5.84
CA GLY A 71 7.33 20.05 5.08
C GLY A 71 8.71 19.51 5.45
N GLY A 72 9.22 19.86 6.63
CA GLY A 72 10.52 19.39 7.12
C GLY A 72 10.40 18.09 7.90
N ILE A 73 11.37 17.18 7.75
CA ILE A 73 11.46 15.91 8.49
C ILE A 73 11.32 16.14 10.01
N THR A 74 11.88 17.25 10.52
CA THR A 74 11.78 17.66 11.93
C THR A 74 10.35 17.91 12.39
N ALA A 75 9.54 18.63 11.59
CA ALA A 75 8.15 18.93 11.93
C ALA A 75 7.26 17.67 11.89
N ILE A 76 7.55 16.75 10.96
CA ILE A 76 6.89 15.45 10.90
C ILE A 76 7.26 14.62 12.13
N GLY A 77 8.55 14.58 12.50
CA GLY A 77 9.02 13.91 13.70
C GLY A 77 8.33 14.44 14.96
N GLU A 78 8.30 15.76 15.14
CA GLU A 78 7.61 16.39 16.27
C GLU A 78 6.13 16.03 16.31
N ALA A 79 5.43 16.10 15.17
CA ALA A 79 4.02 15.72 15.09
C ALA A 79 3.78 14.24 15.40
N LEU A 80 4.67 13.34 14.98
CA LEU A 80 4.59 11.91 15.28
C LEU A 80 4.73 11.61 16.77
N PHE A 81 5.64 12.31 17.46
CA PHE A 81 5.89 12.08 18.90
C PHE A 81 5.01 12.91 19.84
N THR A 82 4.24 13.88 19.32
CA THR A 82 3.33 14.69 20.14
C THR A 82 1.87 14.42 19.79
N LYS A 83 1.45 14.82 18.58
CA LYS A 83 0.05 14.75 18.12
C LYS A 83 -0.38 13.34 17.72
N TYR A 84 0.52 12.56 17.13
CA TYR A 84 0.25 11.22 16.61
C TYR A 84 0.98 10.11 17.40
N LEU A 85 1.21 10.35 18.69
CA LEU A 85 1.91 9.41 19.58
C LEU A 85 1.22 8.04 19.61
N LEU A 86 -0.11 8.01 19.78
CA LEU A 86 -0.87 6.75 19.84
C LEU A 86 -0.77 5.93 18.53
N PRO A 87 -1.05 6.49 17.34
CA PRO A 87 -0.82 5.78 16.07
C PRO A 87 0.62 5.30 15.89
N PHE A 88 1.61 6.10 16.29
CA PHE A 88 3.02 5.73 16.19
C PHE A 88 3.35 4.52 17.08
N GLU A 89 2.86 4.51 18.32
CA GLU A 89 3.06 3.40 19.25
C GLU A 89 2.42 2.11 18.71
N ILE A 90 1.20 2.17 18.18
CA ILE A 90 0.53 1.02 17.57
C ILE A 90 1.34 0.49 16.38
N ALA A 91 1.88 1.37 15.52
CA ALA A 91 2.73 0.96 14.41
C ALA A 91 4.02 0.27 14.90
N SER A 92 4.63 0.76 15.99
CA SER A 92 5.82 0.15 16.58
C SER A 92 5.54 -1.26 17.12
N LEU A 93 4.40 -1.46 17.79
CA LEU A 93 3.96 -2.77 18.26
C LEU A 93 3.62 -3.70 17.08
N LEU A 94 3.01 -3.17 16.02
CA LEU A 94 2.73 -3.94 14.80
C LEU A 94 4.04 -4.45 14.17
N LEU A 95 5.08 -3.61 14.10
CA LEU A 95 6.39 -4.03 13.61
C LEU A 95 7.04 -5.08 14.51
N LEU A 96 6.91 -4.93 15.84
CA LEU A 96 7.38 -5.92 16.80
C LEU A 96 6.68 -7.27 16.60
N VAL A 97 5.35 -7.28 16.49
CA VAL A 97 4.55 -8.47 16.24
C VAL A 97 4.91 -9.11 14.90
N ALA A 98 5.12 -8.32 13.84
CA ALA A 98 5.55 -8.82 12.53
C ALA A 98 6.93 -9.49 12.58
N LEU A 99 7.88 -8.93 13.33
CA LEU A 99 9.20 -9.52 13.54
C LEU A 99 9.11 -10.85 14.29
N ILE A 100 8.37 -10.88 15.40
CA ILE A 100 8.13 -12.11 16.17
C ILE A 100 7.45 -13.17 15.30
N GLY A 101 6.41 -12.78 14.55
CA GLY A 101 5.69 -13.67 13.64
C GLY A 101 6.58 -14.26 12.56
N THR A 102 7.47 -13.45 11.98
CA THR A 102 8.43 -13.89 10.96
C THR A 102 9.44 -14.87 11.54
N VAL A 103 10.03 -14.58 12.71
CA VAL A 103 10.98 -15.50 13.39
C VAL A 103 10.30 -16.81 13.77
N TYR A 104 9.07 -16.74 14.28
CA TYR A 104 8.30 -17.94 14.62
C TYR A 104 7.99 -18.80 13.40
N LEU A 105 7.60 -18.19 12.28
CA LEU A 105 7.29 -18.90 11.04
C LEU A 105 8.54 -19.49 10.37
N ALA A 106 9.67 -18.77 10.45
CA ALA A 106 10.96 -19.22 9.94
C ALA A 106 11.54 -20.38 10.77
N LYS A 107 11.17 -20.48 12.05
CA LYS A 107 11.53 -21.59 12.93
C LYS A 107 10.73 -22.85 12.55
N ARG A 108 11.13 -23.48 11.45
CA ARG A 108 10.67 -24.82 11.08
C ARG A 108 11.06 -25.79 12.21
N ARG A 109 10.14 -26.64 12.65
CA ARG A 109 10.45 -27.71 13.63
C ARG A 109 11.55 -28.59 13.03
N VAL A 110 12.76 -28.42 13.54
CA VAL A 110 13.77 -29.48 13.53
C VAL A 110 13.41 -30.35 14.73
N SER A 111 12.47 -31.27 14.53
CA SER A 111 12.20 -32.41 15.41
C SER A 111 11.98 -33.61 14.53
#